data_AF-A0A2A6E4H9-F1
#
_entry.id   AF-A0A2A6E4H9-F1
#
_cell.length_a   1.000
_cell.length_b   1.000
_cell.length_c   1.000
_cell.angle_alpha   90.00
_cell.angle_beta   90.00
_cell.angle_gamma   90.00
#
_symmetry.space_group_name_H-M   'P 1'
#
loop_
_entity.id
_entity.type
_entity.pdbx_description
1 polymer ?
#
loop_
_entity_poly.entity_id
_entity_poly.type
_entity_poly.pdbx_seq_one_letter_code
_entity_poly.pdbx_strand_id
1 'polypeptide(L)'
;NIKFFEEIIYSDESDIEDIKLTKREVYSNQKINNIDFGRITILPNGAIYANVNHPPIGDLRDKIHDVLYNELKFGRSWLQIRDMEPCCHCVYQFLCPPPSNYELVIGRPNLCHVHP
;
A
#
# COMPACT_ATOMS: atom_id res chain seq x y z
N ASN A 1 -20.51 9.10 1.31
CA ASN A 1 -19.88 8.12 2.21
C ASN A 1 -18.50 8.51 2.71
N ILE A 2 -17.79 9.51 2.16
CA ILE A 2 -16.47 9.93 2.68
C ILE A 2 -16.52 10.33 4.15
N LYS A 3 -17.54 11.11 4.57
CA LYS A 3 -17.74 11.48 5.98
C LYS A 3 -17.76 10.29 6.94
N PHE A 4 -18.40 9.18 6.54
CA PHE A 4 -18.41 7.96 7.35
C PHE A 4 -17.01 7.34 7.49
N PHE A 5 -16.19 7.39 6.42
CA PHE A 5 -14.80 6.93 6.50
C PHE A 5 -13.97 7.84 7.40
N GLU A 6 -14.14 9.16 7.31
CA GLU A 6 -13.45 10.12 8.18
C GLU A 6 -13.81 9.91 9.66
N GLU A 7 -15.05 9.55 9.96
CA GLU A 7 -15.52 9.32 11.34
C GLU A 7 -15.10 7.95 11.91
N ILE A 8 -14.98 6.91 11.07
CA ILE A 8 -14.86 5.51 11.54
C ILE A 8 -13.55 4.83 11.15
N ILE A 9 -12.97 5.20 10.01
CA ILE A 9 -11.81 4.51 9.43
C ILE A 9 -10.52 5.32 9.61
N TYR A 10 -10.62 6.65 9.62
CA TYR A 10 -9.43 7.48 9.73
C TYR A 10 -8.82 7.36 11.13
N SER A 11 -7.50 7.21 11.17
CA SER A 11 -6.77 7.12 12.43
C SER A 11 -6.41 8.49 12.99
N ASP A 12 -6.44 8.61 14.30
CA ASP A 12 -5.87 9.73 15.04
C ASP A 12 -4.41 9.46 15.43
N GLU A 13 -3.74 10.48 15.96
CA GLU A 13 -2.34 10.38 16.42
C GLU A 13 -2.17 9.28 17.48
N SER A 14 -3.08 9.20 18.45
CA SER A 14 -3.06 8.18 19.51
C SER A 14 -3.14 6.76 18.96
N ASP A 15 -3.95 6.53 17.92
CA ASP A 15 -4.08 5.22 17.30
C ASP A 15 -2.74 4.76 16.69
N ILE A 16 -2.00 5.71 16.11
CA ILE A 16 -0.70 5.44 15.48
C ILE A 16 0.37 5.17 16.55
N GLU A 17 0.36 5.91 17.65
CA GLU A 17 1.29 5.71 18.77
C GLU A 17 1.05 4.38 19.51
N ASP A 18 -0.18 3.88 19.48
CA ASP A 18 -0.53 2.59 20.06
C ASP A 18 -0.07 1.39 19.21
N ILE A 19 0.25 1.60 17.93
CA ILE A 19 0.76 0.53 17.05
C ILE A 19 2.09 -0.01 17.59
N LYS A 20 2.11 -1.29 17.93
CA LYS A 20 3.32 -1.97 18.42
C LYS A 20 4.08 -2.57 17.25
N LEU A 21 4.93 -1.75 16.62
CA LEU A 21 5.86 -2.20 15.58
C LEU A 21 7.22 -2.58 16.15
N THR A 22 7.78 -3.65 15.61
CA THR A 22 9.20 -3.98 15.74
C THR A 22 10.04 -3.10 14.81
N LYS A 23 11.33 -2.94 15.13
CA LYS A 23 12.29 -2.24 14.26
C LYS A 23 12.33 -2.82 12.83
N ARG A 24 12.11 -4.14 12.71
CA ARG A 24 12.07 -4.84 11.42
C ARG A 24 10.86 -4.42 10.60
N GLU A 25 9.69 -4.29 11.23
CA GLU A 25 8.47 -3.87 10.54
C GLU A 25 8.55 -2.41 10.09
N VAL A 26 9.08 -1.52 10.93
CA VAL A 26 9.35 -0.13 10.54
C VAL A 26 10.28 -0.08 9.32
N TYR A 27 11.36 -0.86 9.32
CA TYR A 27 12.25 -0.95 8.16
C TYR A 27 11.56 -1.55 6.93
N SER A 28 10.67 -2.54 7.11
CA SER A 28 9.90 -3.13 6.02
C SER A 28 8.98 -2.09 5.36
N ASN A 29 8.29 -1.29 6.16
CA ASN A 29 7.41 -0.21 5.68
C ASN A 29 8.15 0.88 4.88
N GLN A 30 9.48 0.99 5.01
CA GLN A 30 10.32 1.89 4.21
C GLN A 30 10.71 1.32 2.84
N LYS A 31 10.44 0.04 2.59
CA LYS A 31 10.93 -0.67 1.40
C LYS A 31 9.82 -1.33 0.60
N ILE A 32 8.81 -1.87 1.27
CA ILE A 32 7.74 -2.65 0.65
C ILE A 32 6.39 -2.34 1.29
N ASN A 33 5.33 -2.54 0.52
CA ASN A 33 3.97 -2.59 1.02
C ASN A 33 3.69 -3.99 1.57
N ASN A 34 3.75 -4.18 2.89
CA ASN A 34 3.51 -5.50 3.50
C ASN A 34 2.07 -6.04 3.26
N ILE A 35 1.12 -5.21 2.83
CA ILE A 35 -0.25 -5.65 2.49
C ILE A 35 -0.29 -6.35 1.13
N ASP A 36 0.51 -5.89 0.17
CA ASP A 36 0.50 -6.37 -1.20
C ASP A 36 1.72 -7.24 -1.56
N PHE A 37 2.82 -7.11 -0.82
CA PHE A 37 4.06 -7.80 -1.12
C PHE A 37 3.87 -9.33 -1.19
N GLY A 38 4.30 -9.92 -2.31
CA GLY A 38 4.19 -11.34 -2.57
C GLY A 38 2.78 -11.82 -2.99
N ARG A 39 1.75 -10.96 -2.95
CA ARG A 39 0.42 -11.32 -3.44
C ARG A 39 0.36 -11.20 -4.96
N ILE A 40 -0.29 -12.19 -5.56
CA ILE A 40 -0.56 -12.27 -7.00
C ILE A 40 -2.00 -12.73 -7.19
N THR A 41 -2.75 -11.97 -7.99
CA THR A 41 -4.13 -12.26 -8.38
C THR A 41 -4.17 -12.48 -9.88
N ILE A 42 -4.73 -13.60 -10.34
CA ILE A 42 -4.94 -13.88 -11.76
C ILE A 42 -6.44 -13.84 -12.02
N LEU A 43 -6.87 -12.96 -12.93
CA LEU A 43 -8.27 -12.85 -13.32
C LEU A 43 -8.60 -13.84 -14.46
N PRO A 44 -9.89 -14.20 -14.67
CA PRO A 44 -10.29 -15.17 -15.70
C PRO A 44 -9.91 -14.79 -17.13
N ASN A 45 -9.64 -13.51 -17.41
CA ASN A 45 -9.14 -13.04 -18.70
C ASN A 45 -7.63 -13.28 -18.90
N GLY A 46 -6.95 -13.88 -17.93
CA GLY A 46 -5.52 -14.17 -17.98
C GLY A 46 -4.62 -13.03 -17.46
N ALA A 47 -5.16 -11.87 -17.12
CA ALA A 47 -4.37 -10.76 -16.60
C ALA A 47 -3.91 -11.04 -15.15
N ILE A 48 -2.63 -10.75 -14.88
CA ILE A 48 -1.95 -10.95 -13.60
C ILE A 48 -1.80 -9.60 -12.91
N TYR A 49 -2.12 -9.53 -11.62
CA TYR A 49 -2.07 -8.32 -10.80
C TYR A 49 -1.33 -8.59 -9.48
N ALA A 50 -0.50 -7.65 -9.04
CA ALA A 50 -0.07 -7.60 -7.65
C ALA A 50 -1.13 -6.95 -6.74
N ASN A 51 -1.85 -5.96 -7.27
CA ASN A 51 -3.05 -5.37 -6.67
C ASN A 51 -4.04 -5.06 -7.80
N VAL A 52 -5.31 -5.45 -7.64
CA VAL A 52 -6.36 -5.28 -8.67
C VAL A 52 -6.79 -3.83 -8.88
N ASN A 53 -6.44 -2.93 -7.97
CA ASN A 53 -6.67 -1.48 -8.12
C ASN A 53 -5.55 -0.78 -8.91
N HIS A 54 -4.47 -1.50 -9.21
CA HIS A 54 -3.40 -1.05 -10.10
C HIS A 54 -3.52 -1.71 -11.47
N PRO A 55 -2.81 -1.19 -12.50
CA PRO A 55 -2.68 -1.88 -13.78
C PRO A 55 -2.11 -3.31 -13.63
N PRO A 56 -2.43 -4.22 -14.56
CA PRO A 56 -1.86 -5.57 -14.54
C PRO A 56 -0.34 -5.52 -14.68
N ILE A 57 0.32 -6.45 -13.99
CA ILE A 57 1.79 -6.61 -14.00
C ILE A 57 2.26 -7.62 -15.04
N GLY A 58 1.32 -8.31 -15.71
CA GLY A 58 1.59 -9.28 -16.76
C GLY A 58 0.33 -10.05 -17.17
N ASP A 59 0.53 -11.08 -17.96
CA ASP A 59 -0.50 -11.99 -18.46
C ASP A 59 -0.08 -13.47 -18.25
N LEU A 60 -1.04 -14.38 -18.20
CA LEU A 60 -0.82 -15.82 -18.01
C LEU A 60 0.11 -16.45 -19.08
N ARG A 61 0.22 -15.81 -20.26
CA ARG A 61 1.15 -16.21 -21.33
C ARG A 61 2.61 -15.84 -21.02
N ASP A 62 2.84 -14.90 -20.11
CA ASP A 62 4.18 -14.46 -19.74
C ASP A 62 4.86 -15.48 -18.81
N LYS A 63 6.20 -15.46 -18.80
CA LYS A 63 6.96 -16.24 -17.82
C LYS A 63 6.77 -15.62 -16.45
N ILE A 64 6.22 -16.40 -15.51
CA ILE A 64 5.98 -15.93 -14.14
C ILE A 64 7.24 -15.33 -13.49
N HIS A 65 8.41 -15.91 -13.74
CA HIS A 65 9.69 -15.37 -13.26
C HIS A 65 9.89 -13.90 -13.66
N ASP A 66 9.61 -13.55 -14.91
CA ASP A 66 9.83 -12.21 -15.43
C ASP A 66 8.79 -11.22 -14.87
N VAL A 67 7.54 -11.67 -14.71
CA VAL A 67 6.47 -10.90 -14.06
C VAL A 67 6.85 -10.57 -12.61
N LEU A 68 7.27 -11.56 -11.83
CA LEU A 68 7.67 -11.35 -10.43
C LEU A 68 8.94 -10.49 -10.31
N TYR A 69 9.94 -10.72 -11.18
CA TYR A 69 11.16 -9.92 -11.19
C TYR A 69 10.86 -8.45 -11.50
N ASN A 70 9.99 -8.19 -12.47
CA ASN A 70 9.60 -6.83 -12.84
C ASN A 70 8.82 -6.14 -11.72
N GLU A 71 7.87 -6.82 -11.07
CA GLU A 71 7.16 -6.25 -9.92
C GLU A 71 8.10 -5.97 -8.74
N LEU A 72 9.07 -6.86 -8.48
CA LEU A 72 10.05 -6.66 -7.40
C LEU A 72 10.99 -5.48 -7.66
N LYS A 73 11.30 -5.18 -8.93
CA LYS A 73 12.31 -4.17 -9.30
C LYS A 73 11.71 -2.82 -9.66
N PHE A 74 10.56 -2.81 -10.34
CA PHE A 74 9.94 -1.62 -10.93
C PHE A 74 8.46 -1.50 -10.58
N GLY A 75 7.91 -2.49 -9.88
CA GLY A 75 6.50 -2.57 -9.55
C GLY A 75 6.06 -1.47 -8.61
N ARG A 76 4.76 -1.15 -8.68
CA ARG A 76 4.15 -0.11 -7.87
C ARG A 76 3.24 -0.65 -6.77
N SER A 77 2.93 -1.94 -6.77
CA SER A 77 2.05 -2.52 -5.73
C SER A 77 2.91 -2.98 -4.55
N TRP A 78 3.91 -3.83 -4.82
CA TRP A 78 4.80 -4.37 -3.80
C TRP A 78 5.72 -3.32 -3.18
N LEU A 79 6.07 -2.28 -3.93
CA LEU A 79 6.97 -1.21 -3.49
C LEU A 79 6.20 0.07 -3.08
N GLN A 80 4.87 -0.01 -2.91
CA GLN A 80 4.07 1.16 -2.54
C GLN A 80 4.26 1.51 -1.06
N ILE A 81 5.17 2.44 -0.78
CA ILE A 81 5.39 2.96 0.57
C ILE A 81 4.68 4.30 0.77
N ARG A 82 4.68 4.85 1.98
CA ARG A 82 4.07 6.16 2.27
C ARG A 82 4.97 7.33 1.87
N ASP A 83 5.42 7.40 0.64
CA ASP A 83 6.31 8.47 0.13
C ASP A 83 5.61 9.61 -0.62
N MET A 84 4.27 9.62 -0.58
CA MET A 84 3.44 10.67 -1.20
C MET A 84 3.04 11.75 -0.19
N GLU A 85 2.79 12.97 -0.68
CA GLU A 85 2.23 14.06 0.13
C GLU A 85 0.82 13.73 0.65
N PRO A 86 0.48 14.04 1.91
CA PRO A 86 1.29 14.76 2.90
C PRO A 86 2.21 13.85 3.74
N CYS A 87 2.09 12.52 3.60
CA CYS A 87 2.81 11.55 4.43
C CYS A 87 4.33 11.63 4.32
N CYS A 88 4.88 12.06 3.19
CA CYS A 88 6.32 12.15 2.97
C CYS A 88 7.03 13.16 3.89
N HIS A 89 6.28 14.08 4.51
CA HIS A 89 6.77 15.06 5.48
C HIS A 89 6.35 14.73 6.93
N CYS A 90 5.64 13.63 7.14
CA CYS A 90 5.08 13.28 8.45
C CYS A 90 6.08 12.48 9.29
N VAL A 91 6.20 12.80 10.59
CA VAL A 91 7.07 12.04 11.52
C VAL A 91 6.62 10.58 11.69
N TYR A 92 5.33 10.31 11.48
CA TYR A 92 4.74 8.97 11.57
C TYR A 92 4.78 8.17 10.25
N GLN A 93 5.40 8.69 9.19
CA GLN A 93 5.36 8.13 7.82
C GLN A 93 5.44 6.60 7.73
N PHE A 94 6.38 5.98 8.45
CA PHE A 94 6.62 4.52 8.43
C PHE A 94 6.11 3.79 9.68
N LEU A 95 5.49 4.53 10.61
CA LEU A 95 4.78 4.00 11.76
C LEU A 95 3.31 3.73 11.42
N CYS A 96 2.74 4.52 10.51
CA CYS A 96 1.41 4.26 9.95
C CYS A 96 1.36 2.92 9.19
N PRO A 97 0.17 2.29 9.08
CA PRO A 97 -0.03 1.12 8.22
C PRO A 97 0.37 1.40 6.77
N PRO A 98 0.82 0.42 5.97
CA PRO A 98 1.10 0.62 4.55
C PRO A 98 -0.13 1.13 3.75
N PRO A 99 0.06 1.77 2.58
CA PRO A 99 -1.06 2.18 1.72
C PRO A 99 -2.00 1.01 1.37
N SER A 100 -3.30 1.25 1.51
CA SER A 100 -4.37 0.26 1.36
C SER A 100 -5.20 0.49 0.08
N ASN A 101 -6.05 -0.49 -0.24
CA ASN A 101 -7.00 -0.37 -1.35
C ASN A 101 -8.00 0.78 -1.18
N TYR A 102 -8.37 1.13 0.06
CA TYR A 102 -9.26 2.25 0.30
C TYR A 102 -8.61 3.56 -0.14
N GLU A 103 -7.34 3.77 0.19
CA GLU A 103 -6.57 4.96 -0.22
C GLU A 103 -6.48 5.06 -1.75
N LEU A 104 -6.21 3.94 -2.42
CA LEU A 104 -6.16 3.88 -3.88
C LEU A 104 -7.49 4.26 -4.54
N VAL A 105 -8.60 3.71 -4.04
CA VAL A 105 -9.94 3.95 -4.62
C VAL A 105 -10.46 5.35 -4.27
N ILE A 106 -10.19 5.85 -3.06
CA ILE A 106 -10.56 7.21 -2.62
C ILE A 106 -9.70 8.26 -3.34
N GLY A 107 -8.48 7.90 -3.76
CA GLY A 107 -7.51 8.83 -4.34
C GLY A 107 -6.86 9.73 -3.29
N ARG A 108 -6.87 9.33 -2.02
CA ARG A 108 -6.23 10.07 -0.91
C ARG A 108 -5.14 9.19 -0.29
N PRO A 109 -3.89 9.68 -0.22
CA PRO A 109 -2.75 8.88 0.25
C PRO A 109 -2.66 8.75 1.78
N ASN A 110 -3.55 9.42 2.52
CA ASN A 110 -3.67 9.34 3.96
C ASN A 110 -5.14 9.17 4.38
N LEU A 111 -5.39 8.23 5.29
CA LEU A 111 -6.67 8.09 6.00
C LEU A 111 -6.40 8.34 7.49
N CYS A 112 -5.97 9.55 7.82
CA CYS A 112 -5.71 9.98 9.20
C CYS A 112 -5.96 11.48 9.37
N HIS A 113 -6.08 11.91 10.62
CA HIS A 113 -6.36 13.30 10.98
C HIS A 113 -5.13 14.12 11.37
N VAL A 114 -3.93 13.50 11.42
CA VAL A 114 -2.67 14.14 11.88
C VAL A 114 -2.20 15.28 10.97
N HIS A 115 -2.39 15.16 9.66
CA HIS A 115 -2.11 16.20 8.66
C HIS A 115 -3.16 16.11 7.53
N PRO A 116 -4.32 16.78 7.67
CA PRO A 116 -5.43 16.68 6.72
C PRO A 116 -5.11 17.16 5.31
#